data_AF-A0A9E1JHI0-F1
#
_entry.id   AF-A0A9E1JHI0-F1
#
_cell.length_a   1.000
_cell.length_b   1.000
_cell.length_c   1.000
_cell.angle_alpha   90.00
_cell.angle_beta   90.00
_cell.angle_gamma   90.00
#
_symmetry.space_group_name_H-M   'P 1'
#
loop_
_entity.id
_entity.type
_entity.pdbx_description
1 polymer ?
#
loop_
_entity_poly.entity_id
_entity_poly.type
_entity_poly.pdbx_seq_one_letter_code
_entity_poly.pdbx_strand_id
1 'polypeptide(L)'
;MFFFTGCVILATGIYMVIKGRNKNNNLKKYEDENRLADGMVYFKNIEASRTHGAKRNLYRVITVMGFFTGLFGLIFIGYGVNIFTHTM
;
A
#
# COMPACT_ATOMS: atom_id res chain seq x y z
N MET A 1 24.84 -1.59 -11.27
CA MET A 1 24.29 -2.20 -10.04
C MET A 1 23.07 -1.44 -9.49
N PHE A 2 23.16 -0.11 -9.26
CA PHE A 2 22.06 0.71 -8.70
C PHE A 2 20.74 0.70 -9.50
N PHE A 3 20.79 0.64 -10.83
CA PHE A 3 19.58 0.57 -11.67
C PHE A 3 18.74 -0.68 -11.38
N PHE A 4 19.35 -1.87 -11.37
CA PHE A 4 18.64 -3.13 -11.13
C PHE A 4 18.04 -3.17 -9.71
N THR A 5 18.80 -2.73 -8.71
CA THR A 5 18.32 -2.62 -7.33
C THR A 5 17.13 -1.65 -7.22
N GLY A 6 17.20 -0.50 -7.89
CA GLY A 6 16.10 0.46 -7.94
C GLY A 6 14.83 -0.12 -8.57
N CYS A 7 14.94 -0.90 -9.65
CA CYS A 7 13.79 -1.59 -10.28
C CYS A 7 13.12 -2.61 -9.35
N VAL A 8 13.89 -3.40 -8.60
CA VAL A 8 13.34 -4.39 -7.64
C VAL A 8 12.62 -3.68 -6.48
N ILE A 9 13.21 -2.61 -5.96
CA ILE A 9 12.61 -1.80 -4.88
C ILE A 9 11.31 -1.14 -5.39
N LEU A 10 11.32 -0.59 -6.60
CA LEU A 10 10.14 0.01 -7.23
C LEU A 10 9.01 -1.01 -7.40
N ALA A 11 9.30 -2.18 -7.97
CA ALA A 11 8.33 -3.25 -8.15
C ALA A 11 7.72 -3.69 -6.80
N THR A 12 8.55 -3.80 -5.77
CA THR A 12 8.10 -4.15 -4.41
C THR A 12 7.17 -3.08 -3.83
N GLY A 13 7.52 -1.80 -3.98
CA GLY A 13 6.69 -0.68 -3.54
C GLY A 13 5.32 -0.66 -4.23
N ILE A 14 5.30 -0.83 -5.56
CA ILE A 14 4.07 -0.92 -6.36
C ILE A 14 3.20 -2.10 -5.87
N TYR A 15 3.80 -3.27 -5.69
CA TYR A 15 3.10 -4.45 -5.19
C TYR A 15 2.46 -4.20 -3.81
N MET A 16 3.19 -3.59 -2.87
CA MET A 16 2.65 -3.24 -1.55
C MET A 16 1.49 -2.26 -1.62
N VAL A 17 1.57 -1.23 -2.48
CA VAL A 17 0.49 -0.26 -2.70
C VAL A 17 -0.76 -0.96 -3.23
N ILE A 18 -0.63 -1.78 -4.27
CA ILE A 18 -1.75 -2.50 -4.89
C ILE A 18 -2.38 -3.45 -3.86
N LYS A 19 -1.57 -4.24 -3.16
CA LYS A 19 -2.05 -5.19 -2.15
C LYS A 19 -2.77 -4.49 -1.00
N GLY A 20 -2.23 -3.37 -0.51
CA GLY A 20 -2.87 -2.56 0.54
C GLY A 20 -4.20 -1.96 0.07
N ARG A 21 -4.26 -1.43 -1.16
CA ARG A 21 -5.50 -0.90 -1.76
C ARG A 21 -6.56 -1.99 -1.93
N ASN A 22 -6.21 -3.15 -2.48
CA ASN A 22 -7.15 -4.25 -2.67
C ASN A 22 -7.74 -4.74 -1.34
N LYS A 23 -6.90 -4.89 -0.31
CA LYS A 23 -7.38 -5.27 1.03
C LYS A 23 -8.26 -4.20 1.66
N ASN A 24 -7.92 -2.92 1.50
CA ASN A 24 -8.75 -1.82 1.99
C ASN A 24 -10.10 -1.73 1.24
N ASN A 25 -10.12 -2.00 -0.06
CA ASN A 25 -11.35 -2.07 -0.85
C ASN A 25 -12.25 -3.23 -0.42
N ASN A 26 -11.68 -4.39 -0.08
CA ASN A 26 -12.46 -5.50 0.47
C ASN A 26 -13.09 -5.14 1.83
N LEU A 27 -12.36 -4.42 2.69
CA LEU A 27 -12.93 -3.91 3.95
C LEU A 27 -14.05 -2.91 3.67
N LYS A 28 -13.86 -2.00 2.71
CA LYS A 28 -14.89 -1.02 2.34
C LYS A 28 -16.14 -1.69 1.75
N LYS A 29 -15.96 -2.70 0.90
CA LYS A 29 -17.06 -3.50 0.35
C LYS A 29 -17.85 -4.17 1.47
N TYR A 30 -17.18 -4.73 2.48
CA TYR A 30 -17.83 -5.26 3.67
C TYR A 30 -18.59 -4.17 4.45
N GLU A 31 -18.02 -2.98 4.64
CA GLU A 31 -18.69 -1.85 5.28
C GLU A 31 -19.95 -1.44 4.51
N ASP A 32 -19.89 -1.39 3.18
CA ASP A 32 -21.00 -1.00 2.32
C ASP A 32 -22.12 -2.06 2.31
N GLU A 33 -21.77 -3.36 2.31
CA GLU A 33 -22.73 -4.48 2.36
C GLU A 33 -23.42 -4.63 3.73
N ASN A 34 -22.76 -4.24 4.82
CA ASN A 34 -23.25 -4.39 6.19
C ASN A 34 -23.67 -3.04 6.81
N ARG A 35 -23.88 -2.01 5.98
CA ARG A 35 -24.30 -0.69 6.43
C ARG A 35 -25.78 -0.68 6.76
N LEU A 36 -26.11 -0.32 7.99
CA LEU A 36 -27.49 -0.11 8.43
C LEU A 36 -28.05 1.20 7.89
N ALA A 37 -29.38 1.35 7.91
CA ALA A 37 -30.07 2.57 7.48
C ALA A 37 -29.61 3.83 8.27
N ASP A 38 -29.12 3.64 9.50
CA ASP A 38 -28.57 4.69 10.37
C ASP A 38 -27.09 5.02 10.05
N GLY A 39 -26.52 4.47 8.98
CA GLY A 39 -25.15 4.73 8.54
C GLY A 39 -24.05 3.97 9.30
N MET A 40 -24.39 3.28 10.38
CA MET A 40 -23.53 2.40 11.18
C MET A 40 -23.23 1.09 10.45
N VAL A 41 -22.02 0.54 10.60
CA VAL A 41 -21.64 -0.77 10.06
C VAL A 41 -21.95 -1.85 11.10
N TYR A 42 -22.74 -2.86 10.71
CA TYR A 42 -23.07 -3.98 11.60
C TYR A 42 -21.87 -4.91 11.74
N PHE A 43 -21.44 -5.14 12.98
CA PHE A 43 -20.41 -6.12 13.33
C PHE A 43 -21.00 -7.15 14.27
N LYS A 44 -20.77 -8.44 13.99
CA LYS A 44 -21.30 -9.55 14.80
C LYS A 44 -20.88 -9.48 16.27
N ASN A 45 -19.64 -9.05 16.54
CA ASN A 45 -19.05 -8.92 17.87
C ASN A 45 -18.20 -7.62 17.97
N ILE A 46 -18.02 -7.10 19.19
CA ILE A 46 -17.18 -5.91 19.47
C ILE A 46 -15.72 -6.13 19.04
N GLU A 47 -15.20 -7.34 19.23
CA GLU A 47 -13.84 -7.71 18.79
C GLU A 47 -13.67 -7.63 17.28
N ALA A 48 -14.71 -7.97 16.51
CA ALA A 48 -14.69 -7.88 15.06
C ALA A 48 -14.61 -6.41 14.60
N SER A 49 -15.34 -5.51 15.26
CA SER A 49 -15.27 -4.06 15.03
C SER A 49 -13.87 -3.50 15.30
N ARG A 50 -13.27 -3.83 16.46
CA ARG A 50 -11.90 -3.40 16.80
C ARG A 50 -10.86 -3.93 15.80
N THR A 51 -10.98 -5.21 15.43
CA THR A 51 -10.09 -5.85 14.45
C THR A 51 -10.24 -5.23 13.07
N HIS A 52 -11.45 -4.84 12.68
CA HIS A 52 -11.73 -4.16 11.41
C HIS A 52 -11.06 -2.79 11.33
N GLY A 53 -11.19 -1.97 12.38
CA GLY A 53 -10.50 -0.69 12.50
C GLY A 53 -8.97 -0.84 12.46
N ALA A 54 -8.42 -1.81 13.20
CA ALA A 54 -6.99 -2.11 13.20
C ALA A 54 -6.48 -2.55 11.82
N LYS A 55 -7.22 -3.44 11.13
CA LYS A 55 -6.90 -3.89 9.76
C LYS A 55 -6.93 -2.73 8.77
N ARG A 56 -7.92 -1.84 8.87
CA ARG A 56 -8.03 -0.65 8.00
C ARG A 56 -6.82 0.27 8.15
N ASN A 57 -6.41 0.54 9.39
CA ASN A 57 -5.19 1.32 9.65
C ASN A 57 -3.94 0.61 9.16
N LEU A 58 -3.81 -0.70 9.40
CA LEU A 58 -2.66 -1.49 8.92
C LEU A 58 -2.55 -1.43 7.39
N TYR A 59 -3.64 -1.57 6.65
CA TYR A 59 -3.61 -1.52 5.18
C TYR A 59 -3.28 -0.12 4.67
N ARG A 60 -3.76 0.94 5.33
CA ARG A 60 -3.33 2.31 5.03
C ARG A 60 -1.82 2.49 5.26
N VAL A 61 -1.30 2.02 6.38
CA VAL A 61 0.15 2.07 6.67
C VAL A 61 0.95 1.30 5.62
N ILE A 62 0.53 0.10 5.24
CA ILE A 62 1.18 -0.70 4.18
C ILE A 62 1.17 0.05 2.84
N THR A 63 0.06 0.69 2.48
CA THR A 63 -0.02 1.48 1.25
C THR A 63 0.90 2.69 1.28
N VAL A 64 0.94 3.42 2.40
CA VAL A 64 1.83 4.59 2.57
C VAL A 64 3.30 4.17 2.54
N MET A 65 3.66 3.12 3.28
CA MET A 65 5.01 2.56 3.25
C MET A 65 5.40 2.08 1.85
N GLY A 66 4.50 1.36 1.16
CA GLY A 66 4.72 0.92 -0.22
C GLY A 66 4.94 2.08 -1.18
N PHE A 67 4.23 3.19 -1.00
CA PHE A 67 4.42 4.40 -1.81
C PHE A 67 5.82 5.00 -1.60
N PHE A 68 6.26 5.15 -0.35
CA PHE A 68 7.61 5.64 -0.06
C PHE A 68 8.69 4.68 -0.58
N THR A 69 8.53 3.37 -0.38
CA THR A 69 9.44 2.37 -0.95
C THR A 69 9.53 2.49 -2.47
N GLY A 70 8.40 2.68 -3.16
CA GLY A 70 8.39 2.92 -4.61
C GLY A 70 9.11 4.22 -5.00
N LEU A 71 8.89 5.29 -4.24
CA LEU A 71 9.56 6.58 -4.46
C LEU A 71 11.09 6.46 -4.31
N PHE A 72 11.57 5.74 -3.30
CA PHE A 72 12.99 5.42 -3.13
C PHE A 72 13.52 4.61 -4.32
N GLY A 73 12.75 3.63 -4.81
CA GLY A 73 13.11 2.88 -6.01
C GLY A 73 13.34 3.79 -7.23
N LEU A 74 12.46 4.77 -7.47
CA LEU A 74 12.62 5.74 -8.55
C LEU A 74 13.88 6.60 -8.39
N ILE A 75 14.19 7.04 -7.18
CA ILE A 75 15.41 7.81 -6.89
C ILE A 75 16.64 6.98 -7.24
N PHE A 76 16.70 5.72 -6.82
CA PHE A 76 17.81 4.81 -7.12
C PHE A 76 17.97 4.53 -8.62
N ILE A 77 16.87 4.40 -9.35
CA ILE A 77 16.89 4.27 -10.82
C ILE A 77 17.48 5.55 -11.43
N GLY A 78 17.01 6.73 -11.03
CA GLY A 78 17.48 8.02 -11.52
C GLY A 78 18.98 8.23 -11.30
N TYR A 79 19.48 7.92 -10.10
CA TYR A 79 20.91 7.94 -9.79
C TYR A 79 21.70 6.93 -10.65
N GLY A 80 21.17 5.72 -10.84
CA GLY A 80 21.79 4.70 -11.68
C GLY A 80 21.93 5.13 -13.15
N VAL A 81 20.92 5.81 -13.69
CA VAL A 81 20.94 6.36 -15.06
C VAL A 81 21.93 7.52 -15.16
N ASN A 82 21.91 8.45 -14.21
CA ASN A 82 22.80 9.62 -14.23
C ASN A 82 24.28 9.23 -14.18
N ILE A 83 24.65 8.25 -13.34
CA ILE A 83 26.01 7.71 -13.29
C ILE A 83 26.40 7.13 -14.65
N PHE A 84 25.53 6.31 -15.25
CA PHE A 84 25.79 5.66 -16.53
C PHE A 84 26.02 6.68 -17.66
N THR A 85 25.25 7.77 -17.70
CA THR A 85 25.39 8.81 -18.74
C THR A 85 26.62 9.71 -18.57
N HIS A 86 27.18 9.82 -17.36
CA HIS A 86 28.37 10.65 -17.09
C HIS A 86 29.69 9.86 -17.09
N THR A 87 29.64 8.52 -17.11
CA THR A 87 30.85 7.66 -17.16
C THR A 87 31.10 7.03 -18.53
N MET A 88 30.17 7.16 -19.48
CA MET A 88 30.39 6.89 -20.91
C MET A 88 30.74 8.17 -21.65
#